data_AF-A0A1C5FHU4-F1
#
_entry.id   AF-A0A1C5FHU4-F1
#
_cell.length_a   1.000
_cell.length_b   1.000
_cell.length_c   1.000
_cell.angle_alpha   90.00
_cell.angle_beta   90.00
_cell.angle_gamma   90.00
#
_symmetry.space_group_name_H-M   'P 1'
#
loop_
_entity.id
_entity.type
_entity.pdbx_description
1 polymer ?
#
loop_
_entity_poly.entity_id
_entity_poly.type
_entity_poly.pdbx_seq_one_letter_code
_entity_poly.pdbx_strand_id
1 'polypeptide(L)'
;AHAAAPTGSVAGGSRGHGDLRLRLDDPKELTALNSLLAQGVNVRRAADGSAIVPSSARRQAVVLADRYGVVFAATKEKGSGSLHRTRVAAAVTPGELFGLREMGFEVVPVSTAILNAGFDWSAADVLYVSSGLSYSGLNPAAREALNGFLAGGAGVVGLGSAGASFNTAAGLLAAKAVAGNGDANGVVRVANAGGPITGGALAHSFVYAPRWFTDLGPGVRADQSYGTGNPLVSGHWRANGSGTGGPADAAGKASIVSGTSGQGAPVVLFGTEPLFRDHPKGVFAQLGRALLASVK
;
A
#
# COMPACT_ATOMS: atom_id res chain seq x y z
N ALA A 1 -14.37 32.26 -7.71
CA ALA A 1 -14.68 30.87 -7.31
C ALA A 1 -14.40 30.74 -5.82
N HIS A 2 -15.42 30.51 -5.00
CA HIS A 2 -15.19 30.15 -3.60
C HIS A 2 -14.70 28.70 -3.58
N ALA A 3 -13.40 28.51 -3.41
CA ALA A 3 -12.87 27.20 -3.03
C ALA A 3 -13.52 26.82 -1.69
N ALA A 4 -13.91 25.55 -1.54
CA ALA A 4 -14.36 25.04 -0.24
C ALA A 4 -13.28 25.36 0.80
N ALA A 5 -13.68 25.93 1.94
CA ALA A 5 -12.75 26.19 3.02
C ALA A 5 -12.10 24.87 3.47
N PRO A 6 -10.81 24.88 3.82
CA PRO A 6 -10.16 23.68 4.35
C PRO A 6 -10.94 23.13 5.55
N THR A 7 -11.33 21.85 5.48
CA THR A 7 -12.04 21.15 6.56
C THR A 7 -11.10 20.57 7.61
N GLY A 8 -9.79 20.79 7.46
CA GLY A 8 -8.78 20.22 8.34
C GLY A 8 -8.81 20.85 9.73
N SER A 9 -8.35 20.11 10.72
CA SER A 9 -8.30 20.60 12.10
C SER A 9 -7.16 19.97 12.89
N VAL A 10 -6.73 20.68 13.94
CA VAL A 10 -5.76 20.17 14.91
C VAL A 10 -6.38 20.30 16.30
N ALA A 11 -6.47 19.21 17.03
CA ALA A 11 -7.02 19.22 18.38
C ALA A 11 -6.22 20.18 19.29
N GLY A 12 -6.87 21.25 19.77
CA GLY A 12 -6.25 22.32 20.58
C GLY A 12 -5.39 23.33 19.78
N GLY A 13 -5.39 23.25 18.44
CA GLY A 13 -4.64 24.15 17.57
C GLY A 13 -3.12 24.16 17.83
N SER A 14 -2.47 25.25 17.45
CA SER A 14 -1.01 25.42 17.57
C SER A 14 -0.51 25.58 19.01
N ARG A 15 -1.39 25.98 19.95
CA ARG A 15 -1.09 26.17 21.37
C ARG A 15 -1.51 24.99 22.26
N GLY A 16 -2.09 23.95 21.67
CA GLY A 16 -2.49 22.75 22.39
C GLY A 16 -1.31 21.94 22.94
N HIS A 17 -1.61 20.97 23.79
CA HIS A 17 -0.62 20.09 24.42
C HIS A 17 -0.81 18.64 24.02
N GLY A 18 0.24 17.83 24.19
CA GLY A 18 0.22 16.40 23.90
C GLY A 18 0.38 16.06 22.41
N ASP A 19 0.65 14.78 22.17
CA ASP A 19 0.86 14.22 20.84
C ASP A 19 -0.45 14.17 20.04
N LEU A 20 -0.31 14.11 18.72
CA LEU A 20 -1.40 14.07 17.77
C LEU A 20 -1.42 12.74 17.02
N ARG A 21 -2.59 12.31 16.57
CA ARG A 21 -2.79 11.16 15.71
C ARG A 21 -3.33 11.60 14.35
N LEU A 22 -2.71 11.08 13.29
CA LEU A 22 -3.15 11.19 11.91
C LEU A 22 -3.50 9.78 11.41
N ARG A 23 -4.72 9.56 10.89
CA ARG A 23 -5.29 8.20 10.74
C ARG A 23 -4.62 7.38 9.65
N LEU A 24 -4.17 8.05 8.59
CA LEU A 24 -3.61 7.49 7.35
C LEU A 24 -4.61 6.62 6.57
N ASP A 25 -5.88 6.98 6.56
CA ASP A 25 -6.92 6.31 5.77
C ASP A 25 -7.41 7.13 4.56
N ASP A 26 -6.91 8.34 4.40
CA ASP A 26 -7.06 9.17 3.19
C ASP A 26 -5.69 9.47 2.56
N PRO A 27 -5.56 9.48 1.21
CA PRO A 27 -4.28 9.78 0.55
C PRO A 27 -3.67 11.12 0.97
N LYS A 28 -4.47 12.14 1.28
CA LYS A 28 -3.99 13.45 1.75
C LYS A 28 -3.34 13.38 3.12
N GLU A 29 -3.75 12.44 3.96
CA GLU A 29 -3.09 12.19 5.25
C GLU A 29 -1.70 11.59 5.04
N LEU A 30 -1.50 10.75 4.02
CA LEU A 30 -0.16 10.29 3.65
C LEU A 30 0.70 11.43 3.10
N THR A 31 0.13 12.34 2.29
CA THR A 31 0.83 13.54 1.83
C THR A 31 1.26 14.41 3.02
N ALA A 32 0.40 14.58 4.03
CA ALA A 32 0.71 15.30 5.25
C ALA A 32 1.81 14.61 6.08
N LEU A 33 1.73 13.28 6.25
CA LEU A 33 2.77 12.49 6.91
C LEU A 33 4.12 12.65 6.20
N ASN A 34 4.17 12.40 4.89
CA ASN A 34 5.41 12.52 4.12
C ASN A 34 5.99 13.93 4.16
N SER A 35 5.13 14.97 4.23
CA SER A 35 5.56 16.35 4.44
C SER A 35 6.20 16.59 5.82
N LEU A 36 5.69 15.94 6.88
CA LEU A 36 6.30 16.00 8.23
C LEU A 36 7.66 15.29 8.25
N LEU A 37 7.74 14.10 7.65
CA LEU A 37 8.97 13.30 7.58
C LEU A 37 10.05 14.02 6.78
N ALA A 38 9.69 14.69 5.68
CA ALA A 38 10.61 15.52 4.89
C ALA A 38 11.17 16.73 5.68
N GLN A 39 10.47 17.18 6.72
CA GLN A 39 10.93 18.24 7.63
C GLN A 39 11.72 17.70 8.84
N GLY A 40 12.03 16.39 8.86
CA GLY A 40 12.75 15.75 9.97
C GLY A 40 11.92 15.57 11.24
N VAL A 41 10.59 15.62 11.14
CA VAL A 41 9.72 15.35 12.30
C VAL A 41 9.76 13.87 12.65
N ASN A 42 10.12 13.55 13.90
CA ASN A 42 10.13 12.18 14.43
C ASN A 42 8.71 11.68 14.69
N VAL A 43 8.04 11.19 13.64
CA VAL A 43 6.72 10.57 13.73
C VAL A 43 6.88 9.09 14.09
N ARG A 44 6.00 8.55 14.95
CA ARG A 44 5.99 7.14 15.33
C ARG A 44 4.77 6.42 14.76
N ARG A 45 4.82 5.10 14.63
CA ARG A 45 3.67 4.31 14.17
C ARG A 45 2.82 3.83 15.34
N ALA A 46 1.50 3.90 15.20
CA ALA A 46 0.53 3.26 16.08
C ALA A 46 0.33 1.77 15.71
N ALA A 47 -0.26 0.98 16.61
CA ALA A 47 -0.48 -0.45 16.34
C ALA A 47 -1.42 -0.70 15.15
N ASP A 48 -2.37 0.20 14.92
CA ASP A 48 -3.26 0.14 13.78
C ASP A 48 -2.63 0.65 12.48
N GLY A 49 -1.41 1.18 12.50
CA GLY A 49 -0.71 1.78 11.35
C GLY A 49 -0.87 3.29 11.19
N SER A 50 -1.67 3.95 12.04
CA SER A 50 -1.77 5.42 12.03
C SER A 50 -0.47 6.08 12.52
N ALA A 51 -0.33 7.38 12.29
CA ALA A 51 0.86 8.15 12.63
C ALA A 51 0.68 8.92 13.94
N ILE A 52 1.62 8.77 14.87
CA ILE A 52 1.71 9.55 16.11
C ILE A 52 2.71 10.69 15.90
N VAL A 53 2.19 11.90 15.80
CA VAL A 53 2.95 13.13 15.56
C VAL A 53 3.27 13.78 16.91
N PRO A 54 4.55 14.11 17.19
CA PRO A 54 4.93 14.65 18.49
C PRO A 54 4.35 16.04 18.72
N SER A 55 4.07 16.36 19.98
CA SER A 55 3.58 17.69 20.39
C SER A 55 4.42 18.87 19.86
N SER A 56 5.73 18.68 19.69
CA SER A 56 6.65 19.68 19.14
C SER A 56 6.36 20.07 17.69
N ALA A 57 5.64 19.23 16.93
CA ALA A 57 5.30 19.45 15.52
C ALA A 57 3.90 20.05 15.31
N ARG A 58 3.23 20.53 16.37
CA ARG A 58 1.86 21.10 16.29
C ARG A 58 1.73 22.28 15.32
N ARG A 59 2.76 23.13 15.20
CA ARG A 59 2.74 24.25 14.24
C ARG A 59 2.73 23.75 12.80
N GLN A 60 3.56 22.76 12.49
CA GLN A 60 3.58 22.09 11.19
C GLN A 60 2.24 21.39 10.94
N ALA A 61 1.67 20.70 11.94
CA ALA A 61 0.38 20.05 11.83
C ALA A 61 -0.75 21.04 11.47
N VAL A 62 -0.77 22.25 12.04
CA VAL A 62 -1.76 23.28 11.69
C VAL A 62 -1.64 23.70 10.23
N VAL A 63 -0.42 23.93 9.74
CA VAL A 63 -0.19 24.30 8.33
C VAL A 63 -0.64 23.17 7.39
N LEU A 64 -0.36 21.91 7.74
CA LEU A 64 -0.71 20.77 6.91
C LEU A 64 -2.21 20.44 6.97
N ALA A 65 -2.85 20.64 8.12
CA ALA A 65 -4.30 20.53 8.27
C ALA A 65 -5.02 21.55 7.37
N ASP A 66 -4.58 22.81 7.39
CA ASP A 66 -5.12 23.86 6.52
C ASP A 66 -4.84 23.58 5.03
N ARG A 67 -3.62 23.18 4.69
CA ARG A 67 -3.25 22.93 3.28
C ARG A 67 -3.97 21.73 2.67
N TYR A 68 -4.06 20.63 3.41
CA TYR A 68 -4.54 19.35 2.88
C TYR A 68 -5.94 18.99 3.35
N GLY A 69 -6.54 19.74 4.27
CA GLY A 69 -7.87 19.45 4.82
C GLY A 69 -7.90 18.23 5.74
N VAL A 70 -6.76 17.85 6.32
CA VAL A 70 -6.61 16.64 7.16
C VAL A 70 -6.83 16.94 8.65
N VAL A 71 -7.19 15.91 9.42
CA VAL A 71 -7.49 16.03 10.85
C VAL A 71 -6.38 15.41 11.69
N PHE A 72 -5.78 16.21 12.56
CA PHE A 72 -4.89 15.75 13.61
C PHE A 72 -5.64 15.70 14.94
N ALA A 73 -6.04 14.51 15.36
CA ALA A 73 -6.75 14.29 16.62
C ALA A 73 -5.78 14.25 17.80
N ALA A 74 -6.22 14.64 19.00
CA ALA A 74 -5.42 14.44 20.21
C ALA A 74 -5.31 12.95 20.53
N THR A 75 -4.15 12.50 21.02
CA THR A 75 -3.96 11.11 21.43
C THR A 75 -3.10 10.98 22.68
N LYS A 76 -3.33 9.93 23.46
CA LYS A 76 -2.45 9.47 24.54
C LYS A 76 -1.54 8.31 24.11
N GLU A 77 -1.83 7.72 22.95
CA GLU A 77 -1.04 6.64 22.37
C GLU A 77 0.36 7.13 22.06
N LYS A 78 1.36 6.36 22.47
CA LYS A 78 2.76 6.69 22.20
C LYS A 78 3.19 6.19 20.81
N GLY A 79 2.66 5.05 20.37
CA GLY A 79 3.19 4.37 19.21
C GLY A 79 4.58 3.78 19.45
N SER A 80 5.03 2.97 18.50
CA SER A 80 6.32 2.30 18.47
C SER A 80 6.88 2.33 17.06
N GLY A 81 8.20 2.25 16.93
CA GLY A 81 8.89 2.36 15.65
C GLY A 81 8.83 3.77 15.07
N SER A 82 9.97 4.27 14.60
CA SER A 82 10.01 5.53 13.87
C SER A 82 9.48 5.33 12.46
N LEU A 83 8.65 6.24 11.99
CA LEU A 83 8.35 6.36 10.57
C LEU A 83 9.46 7.17 9.92
N HIS A 84 9.91 6.71 8.75
CA HIS A 84 10.92 7.37 7.94
C HIS A 84 10.35 7.69 6.57
N ARG A 85 10.90 8.73 5.94
CA ARG A 85 10.58 9.04 4.54
C ARG A 85 10.89 7.82 3.68
N THR A 86 9.91 7.37 2.91
CA THR A 86 10.01 6.14 2.10
C THR A 86 10.29 6.48 0.64
N ARG A 87 11.40 5.97 0.11
CA ARG A 87 11.76 6.01 -1.31
C ARG A 87 11.33 4.70 -1.98
N VAL A 88 10.49 4.82 -2.99
CA VAL A 88 9.84 3.69 -3.65
C VAL A 88 10.49 3.46 -5.01
N ALA A 89 11.19 2.33 -5.18
CA ALA A 89 11.49 1.82 -6.52
C ALA A 89 10.19 1.25 -7.10
N ALA A 90 9.67 1.83 -8.19
CA ALA A 90 8.32 1.53 -8.67
C ALA A 90 8.31 1.04 -10.12
N ALA A 91 7.94 -0.22 -10.33
CA ALA A 91 7.64 -0.78 -11.65
C ALA A 91 6.12 -0.73 -11.86
N VAL A 92 5.66 0.39 -12.44
CA VAL A 92 4.27 0.82 -12.36
C VAL A 92 3.73 1.45 -13.64
N THR A 93 2.41 1.51 -13.75
CA THR A 93 1.72 2.29 -14.79
C THR A 93 1.81 3.79 -14.51
N PRO A 94 1.58 4.66 -15.51
CA PRO A 94 1.58 6.11 -15.30
C PRO A 94 0.56 6.59 -14.26
N GLY A 95 -0.63 5.97 -14.19
CA GLY A 95 -1.66 6.33 -13.21
C GLY A 95 -1.25 6.01 -11.78
N GLU A 96 -0.63 4.84 -11.56
CA GLU A 96 -0.08 4.46 -10.26
C GLU A 96 1.09 5.36 -9.86
N LEU A 97 1.98 5.69 -10.81
CA LEU A 97 3.07 6.65 -10.57
C LEU A 97 2.53 8.01 -10.10
N PHE A 98 1.46 8.49 -10.74
CA PHE A 98 0.78 9.73 -10.33
C PHE A 98 0.20 9.60 -8.92
N GLY A 99 -0.56 8.55 -8.63
CA GLY A 99 -1.16 8.32 -7.31
C GLY A 99 -0.14 8.21 -6.17
N LEU A 100 1.01 7.55 -6.41
CA LEU A 100 2.10 7.49 -5.43
C LEU A 100 2.69 8.87 -5.13
N ARG A 101 2.89 9.69 -6.16
CA ARG A 101 3.39 11.07 -6.02
C ARG A 101 2.36 11.98 -5.35
N GLU A 102 1.07 11.78 -5.62
CA GLU A 102 -0.02 12.50 -4.95
C GLU A 102 -0.02 12.25 -3.44
N MET A 103 0.24 11.00 -3.01
CA MET A 103 0.43 10.63 -1.60
C MET A 103 1.77 11.13 -1.01
N GLY A 104 2.58 11.86 -1.79
CA GLY A 104 3.83 12.47 -1.32
C GLY A 104 5.00 11.51 -1.18
N PHE A 105 4.94 10.31 -1.78
CA PHE A 105 6.09 9.40 -1.81
C PHE A 105 7.17 9.90 -2.78
N GLU A 106 8.42 9.63 -2.43
CA GLU A 106 9.53 9.77 -3.36
C GLU A 106 9.62 8.52 -4.22
N VAL A 107 9.41 8.66 -5.54
CA VAL A 107 9.26 7.52 -6.44
C VAL A 107 10.34 7.54 -7.50
N VAL A 108 11.08 6.44 -7.57
CA VAL A 108 12.08 6.16 -8.61
C VAL A 108 11.50 5.08 -9.54
N PRO A 109 11.07 5.43 -10.76
CA PRO A 109 10.56 4.43 -11.70
C PRO A 109 11.63 3.40 -12.06
N VAL A 110 11.26 2.12 -12.07
CA VAL A 110 12.14 1.01 -12.43
C VAL A 110 11.44 0.05 -13.39
N SER A 111 12.22 -0.77 -14.09
CA SER A 111 11.75 -1.79 -15.04
C SER A 111 12.81 -2.87 -15.19
N THR A 112 12.49 -4.02 -15.78
CA THR A 112 13.49 -5.07 -16.05
C THR A 112 14.74 -4.51 -16.76
N ALA A 113 14.54 -3.60 -17.72
CA ALA A 113 15.64 -2.97 -18.46
C ALA A 113 16.51 -2.06 -17.56
N ILE A 114 15.88 -1.24 -16.71
CA ILE A 114 16.58 -0.35 -15.78
C ILE A 114 17.39 -1.16 -14.77
N LEU A 115 16.81 -2.24 -14.20
CA LEU A 115 17.53 -3.11 -13.27
C LEU A 115 18.72 -3.79 -13.96
N ASN A 116 18.52 -4.30 -15.18
CA ASN A 116 19.58 -4.95 -15.95
C ASN A 116 20.72 -4.01 -16.36
N ALA A 117 20.45 -2.70 -16.43
CA ALA A 117 21.45 -1.67 -16.68
C ALA A 117 22.28 -1.28 -15.45
N GLY A 118 22.01 -1.85 -14.27
CA GLY A 118 22.75 -1.58 -13.03
C GLY A 118 22.08 -0.53 -12.15
N PHE A 119 20.84 -0.79 -11.73
CA PHE A 119 20.12 0.10 -10.80
C PHE A 119 20.80 0.18 -9.43
N ASP A 120 20.94 1.39 -8.89
CA ASP A 120 21.48 1.64 -7.55
C ASP A 120 20.37 1.49 -6.49
N TRP A 121 20.37 0.36 -5.79
CA TRP A 121 19.41 0.07 -4.73
C TRP A 121 19.55 0.95 -3.48
N SER A 122 20.65 1.69 -3.32
CA SER A 122 20.77 2.66 -2.21
C SER A 122 19.78 3.83 -2.34
N ALA A 123 19.20 4.03 -3.54
CA ALA A 123 18.20 5.05 -3.83
C ALA A 123 16.77 4.67 -3.40
N ALA A 124 16.53 3.46 -2.90
CA ALA A 124 15.20 2.96 -2.55
C ALA A 124 15.17 2.29 -1.17
N ASP A 125 13.99 2.21 -0.58
CA ASP A 125 13.73 1.55 0.70
C ASP A 125 12.71 0.40 0.55
N VAL A 126 11.90 0.43 -0.51
CA VAL A 126 10.89 -0.57 -0.84
C VAL A 126 10.73 -0.71 -2.36
N LEU A 127 10.45 -1.93 -2.83
CA LEU A 127 10.11 -2.21 -4.22
C LEU A 127 8.59 -2.36 -4.37
N TYR A 128 8.00 -1.61 -5.30
CA TYR A 128 6.61 -1.74 -5.70
C TYR A 128 6.50 -2.28 -7.13
N VAL A 129 5.77 -3.38 -7.32
CA VAL A 129 5.64 -4.07 -8.61
C VAL A 129 4.18 -4.25 -8.99
N SER A 130 3.72 -3.52 -10.00
CA SER A 130 2.40 -3.70 -10.62
C SER A 130 2.48 -3.95 -12.13
N SER A 131 3.60 -3.59 -12.78
CA SER A 131 3.84 -3.79 -14.21
C SER A 131 5.33 -3.65 -14.54
N GLY A 132 5.75 -3.96 -15.78
CA GLY A 132 7.06 -3.57 -16.32
C GLY A 132 8.32 -4.24 -15.73
N LEU A 133 8.20 -4.99 -14.64
CA LEU A 133 9.29 -5.75 -14.03
C LEU A 133 8.97 -7.25 -14.00
N SER A 134 9.86 -8.04 -14.60
CA SER A 134 9.83 -9.50 -14.60
C SER A 134 11.10 -10.03 -13.96
N TYR A 135 10.98 -10.74 -12.83
CA TYR A 135 12.13 -11.35 -12.15
C TYR A 135 12.87 -12.37 -13.04
N SER A 136 12.13 -13.16 -13.82
CA SER A 136 12.72 -14.15 -14.74
C SER A 136 13.47 -13.50 -15.91
N GLY A 137 13.16 -12.24 -16.23
CA GLY A 137 13.85 -11.45 -17.26
C GLY A 137 15.09 -10.70 -16.76
N LEU A 138 15.41 -10.76 -15.46
CA LEU A 138 16.61 -10.12 -14.92
C LEU A 138 17.87 -10.91 -15.32
N ASN A 139 18.95 -10.22 -15.64
CA ASN A 139 20.27 -10.84 -15.79
C ASN A 139 20.83 -11.26 -14.40
N PRO A 140 21.88 -12.10 -14.34
CA PRO A 140 22.41 -12.58 -13.06
C PRO A 140 22.80 -11.47 -12.09
N ALA A 141 23.48 -10.41 -12.57
CA ALA A 141 23.91 -9.28 -11.74
C ALA A 141 22.73 -8.50 -11.14
N ALA A 142 21.68 -8.25 -11.92
CA ALA A 142 20.49 -7.56 -11.45
C ALA A 142 19.70 -8.41 -10.44
N ARG A 143 19.66 -9.74 -10.61
CA ARG A 143 19.07 -10.65 -9.61
C ARG A 143 19.85 -10.65 -8.31
N GLU A 144 21.18 -10.71 -8.40
CA GLU A 144 22.05 -10.66 -7.23
C GLU A 144 21.86 -9.35 -6.46
N ALA A 145 21.87 -8.21 -7.16
CA ALA A 145 21.65 -6.90 -6.56
C ALA A 145 20.27 -6.78 -5.89
N LEU A 146 19.21 -7.24 -6.57
CA LEU A 146 17.86 -7.28 -5.99
C LEU A 146 17.79 -8.20 -4.76
N ASN A 147 18.37 -9.40 -4.82
CA ASN A 147 18.38 -10.32 -3.69
C ASN A 147 19.15 -9.73 -2.49
N GLY A 148 20.24 -9.01 -2.74
CA GLY A 148 20.98 -8.26 -1.71
C GLY A 148 20.13 -7.17 -1.06
N PHE A 149 19.38 -6.41 -1.86
CA PHE A 149 18.43 -5.40 -1.37
C PHE A 149 17.36 -6.01 -0.46
N LEU A 150 16.76 -7.14 -0.87
CA LEU A 150 15.76 -7.86 -0.08
C LEU A 150 16.34 -8.47 1.19
N ALA A 151 17.52 -9.08 1.13
CA ALA A 151 18.22 -9.62 2.29
C ALA A 151 18.65 -8.53 3.31
N GLY A 152 18.83 -7.30 2.84
CA GLY A 152 19.01 -6.11 3.69
C GLY A 152 17.77 -5.71 4.50
N GLY A 153 16.62 -6.34 4.23
CA GLY A 153 15.35 -6.09 4.90
C GLY A 153 14.41 -5.15 4.15
N ALA A 154 14.73 -4.76 2.92
CA ALA A 154 13.83 -3.96 2.10
C ALA A 154 12.62 -4.80 1.66
N GLY A 155 11.43 -4.20 1.73
CA GLY A 155 10.20 -4.92 1.44
C GLY A 155 9.75 -4.88 -0.02
N VAL A 156 8.73 -5.67 -0.33
CA VAL A 156 8.07 -5.74 -1.64
C VAL A 156 6.58 -5.55 -1.49
N VAL A 157 6.01 -4.63 -2.26
CA VAL A 157 4.56 -4.54 -2.46
C VAL A 157 4.25 -5.00 -3.89
N GLY A 158 3.49 -6.08 -4.03
CA GLY A 158 3.04 -6.62 -5.31
C GLY A 158 1.58 -6.28 -5.57
N LEU A 159 1.27 -5.72 -6.73
CA LEU A 159 -0.08 -5.49 -7.23
C LEU A 159 -0.26 -6.23 -8.54
N GLY A 160 -1.51 -6.50 -8.93
CA GLY A 160 -1.74 -7.01 -10.27
C GLY A 160 -1.14 -8.41 -10.51
N SER A 161 -1.39 -8.90 -11.72
CA SER A 161 -0.82 -10.18 -12.15
C SER A 161 0.71 -10.11 -12.11
N ALA A 162 1.29 -8.95 -12.41
CA ALA A 162 2.74 -8.75 -12.36
C ALA A 162 3.32 -8.96 -10.97
N GLY A 163 2.72 -8.37 -9.92
CA GLY A 163 3.17 -8.53 -8.54
C GLY A 163 3.05 -9.97 -8.06
N ALA A 164 1.96 -10.67 -8.42
CA ALA A 164 1.81 -12.09 -8.11
C ALA A 164 2.85 -12.96 -8.83
N SER A 165 3.08 -12.73 -10.13
CA SER A 165 4.11 -13.44 -10.90
C SER A 165 5.52 -13.15 -10.37
N PHE A 166 5.80 -11.90 -9.98
CA PHE A 166 7.07 -11.52 -9.35
C PHE A 166 7.27 -12.26 -8.03
N ASN A 167 6.27 -12.28 -7.15
CA ASN A 167 6.32 -13.02 -5.88
C ASN A 167 6.69 -14.49 -6.08
N THR A 168 6.03 -15.16 -7.02
CA THR A 168 6.30 -16.57 -7.33
C THR A 168 7.69 -16.77 -7.90
N ALA A 169 8.08 -15.95 -8.90
CA ALA A 169 9.37 -16.10 -9.56
C ALA A 169 10.57 -15.78 -8.66
N ALA A 170 10.41 -14.85 -7.72
CA ALA A 170 11.41 -14.48 -6.73
C ALA A 170 11.35 -15.35 -5.45
N GLY A 171 10.39 -16.27 -5.34
CA GLY A 171 10.26 -17.17 -4.20
C GLY A 171 9.99 -16.46 -2.87
N LEU A 172 9.18 -15.39 -2.87
CA LEU A 172 9.02 -14.52 -1.71
C LEU A 172 8.05 -15.08 -0.66
N LEU A 173 6.73 -15.07 -0.94
CA LEU A 173 5.71 -15.63 -0.07
C LEU A 173 5.08 -16.87 -0.68
N ALA A 174 4.80 -17.87 0.18
CA ALA A 174 3.92 -18.98 -0.12
C ALA A 174 2.46 -18.51 -0.11
N ALA A 175 2.01 -17.96 -1.22
CA ALA A 175 0.62 -17.56 -1.44
C ALA A 175 0.27 -17.80 -2.91
N LYS A 176 -0.65 -18.72 -3.17
CA LYS A 176 -1.10 -19.02 -4.54
C LYS A 176 -2.08 -17.96 -5.00
N ALA A 177 -1.68 -17.16 -6.00
CA ALA A 177 -2.60 -16.23 -6.65
C ALA A 177 -3.53 -16.99 -7.61
N VAL A 178 -4.83 -16.76 -7.48
CA VAL A 178 -5.86 -17.27 -8.37
C VAL A 178 -6.44 -16.11 -9.17
N ALA A 179 -6.48 -16.27 -10.49
CA ALA A 179 -7.03 -15.28 -11.40
C ALA A 179 -8.55 -15.40 -11.50
N GLY A 180 -9.24 -14.27 -11.31
CA GLY A 180 -10.62 -14.09 -11.72
C GLY A 180 -10.75 -13.87 -13.21
N ASN A 181 -11.97 -13.58 -13.65
CA ASN A 181 -12.23 -13.12 -15.01
C ASN A 181 -11.43 -11.83 -15.31
N GLY A 182 -10.62 -11.84 -16.36
CA GLY A 182 -9.74 -10.74 -16.73
C GLY A 182 -10.48 -9.47 -17.16
N ASP A 183 -11.71 -9.59 -17.62
CA ASP A 183 -12.56 -8.46 -18.04
C ASP A 183 -13.36 -7.88 -16.88
N ALA A 184 -13.26 -8.49 -15.68
CA ALA A 184 -14.04 -8.05 -14.55
C ALA A 184 -13.51 -6.74 -13.95
N ASN A 185 -14.43 -5.86 -13.57
CA ASN A 185 -14.14 -4.63 -12.86
C ASN A 185 -15.32 -4.23 -11.96
N GLY A 186 -15.06 -3.57 -10.84
CA GLY A 186 -16.15 -3.10 -10.00
C GLY A 186 -15.77 -2.82 -8.56
N VAL A 187 -16.78 -2.39 -7.80
CA VAL A 187 -16.69 -2.21 -6.35
C VAL A 187 -17.12 -3.49 -5.67
N VAL A 188 -16.32 -3.93 -4.70
CA VAL A 188 -16.54 -5.16 -3.94
C VAL A 188 -16.64 -4.88 -2.44
N ARG A 189 -17.45 -5.65 -1.71
CA ARG A 189 -17.37 -5.71 -0.24
C ARG A 189 -16.13 -6.47 0.17
N VAL A 190 -15.47 -6.01 1.22
CA VAL A 190 -14.28 -6.63 1.80
C VAL A 190 -14.35 -6.63 3.32
N ALA A 191 -13.65 -7.56 3.95
CA ALA A 191 -13.41 -7.61 5.38
C ALA A 191 -11.94 -7.34 5.66
N ASN A 192 -11.64 -6.36 6.50
CA ASN A 192 -10.29 -5.93 6.87
C ASN A 192 -9.91 -6.53 8.23
N ALA A 193 -8.71 -7.09 8.34
CA ALA A 193 -8.19 -7.63 9.60
C ALA A 193 -7.66 -6.55 10.56
N GLY A 194 -7.59 -5.29 10.11
CA GLY A 194 -6.99 -4.19 10.84
C GLY A 194 -5.46 -4.19 10.71
N GLY A 195 -4.77 -3.80 11.78
CA GLY A 195 -3.32 -3.71 11.81
C GLY A 195 -2.75 -2.68 10.82
N PRO A 196 -1.43 -2.67 10.59
CA PRO A 196 -0.75 -1.56 9.94
C PRO A 196 -1.20 -1.30 8.49
N ILE A 197 -1.68 -2.33 7.78
CA ILE A 197 -2.05 -2.26 6.36
C ILE A 197 -3.52 -1.86 6.19
N THR A 198 -4.44 -2.39 7.02
CA THR A 198 -5.89 -2.23 6.80
C THR A 198 -6.63 -1.56 7.96
N GLY A 199 -5.91 -1.08 8.98
CA GLY A 199 -6.49 -0.26 10.05
C GLY A 199 -7.14 1.00 9.48
N GLY A 200 -8.43 1.19 9.74
CA GLY A 200 -9.20 2.32 9.20
C GLY A 200 -9.59 2.20 7.72
N ALA A 201 -9.21 1.12 7.02
CA ALA A 201 -9.58 0.93 5.62
C ALA A 201 -11.09 0.74 5.44
N LEU A 202 -11.60 1.18 4.28
CA LEU A 202 -13.01 1.06 3.92
C LEU A 202 -13.45 -0.42 3.84
N ALA A 203 -14.73 -0.67 4.13
CA ALA A 203 -15.37 -1.98 3.93
C ALA A 203 -15.64 -2.30 2.44
N HIS A 204 -15.15 -1.46 1.53
CA HIS A 204 -15.26 -1.63 0.09
C HIS A 204 -13.89 -1.43 -0.56
N SER A 205 -13.66 -2.15 -1.66
CA SER A 205 -12.47 -1.98 -2.51
C SER A 205 -12.86 -1.97 -3.98
N PHE A 206 -11.88 -1.68 -4.83
CA PHE A 206 -12.03 -1.71 -6.28
C PHE A 206 -11.21 -2.86 -6.88
N VAL A 207 -11.78 -3.53 -7.88
CA VAL A 207 -11.10 -4.57 -8.65
C VAL A 207 -11.10 -4.24 -10.13
N TYR A 208 -10.03 -4.65 -10.81
CA TYR A 208 -9.92 -4.81 -12.25
C TYR A 208 -9.07 -6.06 -12.51
N ALA A 209 -9.57 -7.03 -13.26
CA ALA A 209 -8.98 -8.37 -13.36
C ALA A 209 -8.66 -8.96 -11.95
N PRO A 210 -9.68 -9.14 -11.09
CA PRO A 210 -9.52 -9.47 -9.68
C PRO A 210 -8.69 -10.72 -9.47
N ARG A 211 -7.93 -10.73 -8.38
CA ARG A 211 -7.26 -11.93 -7.88
C ARG A 211 -7.55 -12.13 -6.41
N TRP A 212 -7.39 -13.36 -5.97
CA TRP A 212 -7.37 -13.73 -4.55
C TRP A 212 -6.24 -14.71 -4.29
N PHE A 213 -5.89 -14.86 -3.02
CA PHE A 213 -4.81 -15.72 -2.59
C PHE A 213 -5.36 -16.93 -1.82
N THR A 214 -4.86 -18.11 -2.17
CA THR A 214 -5.13 -19.38 -1.49
C THR A 214 -3.83 -20.04 -1.07
N ASP A 215 -3.92 -21.18 -0.40
CA ASP A 215 -2.77 -22.00 0.00
C ASP A 215 -1.70 -21.17 0.74
N LEU A 216 -2.15 -20.35 1.70
CA LEU A 216 -1.29 -19.46 2.46
C LEU A 216 -0.37 -20.30 3.35
N GLY A 217 0.94 -20.18 3.11
CA GLY A 217 1.95 -20.88 3.88
C GLY A 217 2.18 -20.28 5.27
N PRO A 218 3.07 -20.89 6.07
CA PRO A 218 3.41 -20.41 7.41
C PRO A 218 3.86 -18.94 7.38
N GLY A 219 3.35 -18.14 8.33
CA GLY A 219 3.72 -16.73 8.46
C GLY A 219 3.05 -15.79 7.44
N VAL A 220 2.26 -16.30 6.49
CA VAL A 220 1.44 -15.48 5.59
C VAL A 220 0.07 -15.26 6.21
N ARG A 221 -0.34 -14.00 6.34
CA ARG A 221 -1.63 -13.60 6.89
C ARG A 221 -2.52 -12.98 5.82
N ALA A 222 -3.82 -13.22 5.92
CA ALA A 222 -4.83 -12.47 5.17
C ALA A 222 -5.11 -11.15 5.89
N ASP A 223 -4.73 -10.03 5.29
CA ASP A 223 -4.99 -8.69 5.80
C ASP A 223 -6.36 -8.16 5.37
N GLN A 224 -6.82 -8.61 4.21
CA GLN A 224 -8.14 -8.33 3.69
C GLN A 224 -8.65 -9.58 2.99
N SER A 225 -9.95 -9.84 3.13
CA SER A 225 -10.66 -10.85 2.35
C SER A 225 -11.82 -10.21 1.59
N TYR A 226 -12.17 -10.78 0.44
CA TYR A 226 -13.46 -10.47 -0.19
C TYR A 226 -14.61 -10.82 0.76
N GLY A 227 -15.71 -10.08 0.67
CA GLY A 227 -16.92 -10.37 1.42
C GLY A 227 -17.43 -11.79 1.13
N THR A 228 -18.10 -12.39 2.12
CA THR A 228 -18.79 -13.68 1.94
C THR A 228 -20.02 -13.53 1.04
N GLY A 229 -20.52 -14.64 0.49
CA GLY A 229 -21.61 -14.62 -0.48
C GLY A 229 -21.18 -14.03 -1.81
N ASN A 230 -21.94 -13.10 -2.38
CA ASN A 230 -21.54 -12.37 -3.58
C ASN A 230 -20.84 -11.05 -3.20
N PRO A 231 -19.50 -10.93 -3.32
CA PRO A 231 -18.79 -9.71 -2.93
C PRO A 231 -19.03 -8.52 -3.87
N LEU A 232 -19.49 -8.73 -5.11
CA LEU A 232 -19.71 -7.63 -6.06
C LEU A 232 -20.86 -6.73 -5.60
N VAL A 233 -20.61 -5.42 -5.52
CA VAL A 233 -21.61 -4.39 -5.19
C VAL A 233 -22.10 -3.69 -6.44
N SER A 234 -21.16 -3.28 -7.30
CA SER A 234 -21.43 -2.60 -8.56
C SER A 234 -20.31 -2.87 -9.55
N GLY A 235 -20.62 -2.74 -10.85
CA GLY A 235 -19.70 -3.03 -11.95
C GLY A 235 -20.02 -4.35 -12.65
N HIS A 236 -19.01 -4.94 -13.28
CA HIS A 236 -19.12 -6.15 -14.08
C HIS A 236 -18.13 -7.20 -13.59
N TRP A 237 -18.62 -8.26 -12.95
CA TRP A 237 -17.81 -9.45 -12.66
C TRP A 237 -18.68 -10.70 -12.79
N ARG A 238 -18.43 -11.45 -13.87
CA ARG A 238 -19.07 -12.73 -14.16
C ARG A 238 -18.02 -13.84 -14.16
N ALA A 239 -18.45 -15.07 -13.92
CA ALA A 239 -17.62 -16.22 -14.19
C ALA A 239 -17.21 -16.28 -15.67
N ASN A 240 -16.07 -16.90 -15.95
CA ASN A 240 -15.61 -17.24 -17.28
C ASN A 240 -16.51 -18.32 -17.91
N GLY A 241 -16.29 -18.66 -19.18
CA GLY A 241 -17.03 -19.72 -19.88
C GLY A 241 -16.98 -21.10 -19.20
N SER A 242 -15.95 -21.35 -18.38
CA SER A 242 -15.79 -22.56 -17.56
C SER A 242 -16.62 -22.56 -16.27
N GLY A 243 -17.33 -21.47 -15.96
CA GLY A 243 -18.05 -21.30 -14.69
C GLY A 243 -17.17 -20.89 -13.50
N THR A 244 -15.85 -20.72 -13.72
CA THR A 244 -14.88 -20.29 -12.69
C THR A 244 -14.46 -18.83 -12.86
N GLY A 245 -13.75 -18.26 -11.89
CA GLY A 245 -13.23 -16.91 -11.98
C GLY A 245 -14.25 -15.82 -11.60
N GLY A 246 -15.41 -16.20 -11.07
CA GLY A 246 -16.50 -15.30 -10.72
C GLY A 246 -16.44 -14.81 -9.25
N PRO A 247 -17.35 -13.90 -8.84
CA PRO A 247 -17.41 -13.40 -7.47
C PRO A 247 -17.61 -14.50 -6.41
N ALA A 248 -18.33 -15.57 -6.76
CA ALA A 248 -18.58 -16.69 -5.87
C ALA A 248 -17.30 -17.47 -5.52
N ASP A 249 -16.36 -17.59 -6.46
CA ASP A 249 -15.07 -18.27 -6.21
C ASP A 249 -14.15 -17.45 -5.29
N ALA A 250 -14.26 -16.12 -5.38
CA ALA A 250 -13.49 -15.19 -4.56
C ALA A 250 -14.08 -14.99 -3.16
N ALA A 251 -15.34 -15.36 -2.93
CA ALA A 251 -16.07 -15.10 -1.69
C ALA A 251 -15.31 -15.61 -0.45
N GLY A 252 -15.06 -14.70 0.50
CA GLY A 252 -14.31 -15.01 1.72
C GLY A 252 -12.82 -15.31 1.52
N LYS A 253 -12.29 -15.30 0.29
CA LYS A 253 -10.86 -15.53 0.01
C LYS A 253 -10.06 -14.25 0.25
N ALA A 254 -8.77 -14.43 0.55
CA ALA A 254 -7.88 -13.32 0.83
C ALA A 254 -7.68 -12.46 -0.43
N SER A 255 -7.98 -11.17 -0.34
CA SER A 255 -7.74 -10.17 -1.39
C SER A 255 -6.45 -9.40 -1.16
N ILE A 256 -5.96 -9.32 0.09
CA ILE A 256 -4.64 -8.79 0.43
C ILE A 256 -3.99 -9.76 1.43
N VAL A 257 -2.75 -10.14 1.15
CA VAL A 257 -1.94 -10.94 2.07
C VAL A 257 -0.62 -10.27 2.36
N SER A 258 -0.04 -10.56 3.51
CA SER A 258 1.33 -10.17 3.80
C SER A 258 2.05 -11.17 4.68
N GLY A 259 3.37 -11.05 4.72
CA GLY A 259 4.24 -11.90 5.51
C GLY A 259 5.69 -11.44 5.39
N THR A 260 6.60 -12.27 5.86
CA THR A 260 8.03 -12.07 5.70
C THR A 260 8.57 -13.20 4.83
N SER A 261 9.35 -12.87 3.80
CA SER A 261 9.98 -13.87 2.94
C SER A 261 11.00 -14.70 3.71
N GLY A 262 11.42 -15.83 3.13
CA GLY A 262 12.52 -16.63 3.70
C GLY A 262 13.84 -15.86 3.86
N GLN A 263 14.00 -14.72 3.18
CA GLN A 263 15.17 -13.83 3.25
C GLN A 263 14.99 -12.69 4.28
N GLY A 264 13.87 -12.64 4.99
CA GLY A 264 13.59 -11.58 5.98
C GLY A 264 12.93 -10.32 5.42
N ALA A 265 12.60 -10.28 4.13
CA ALA A 265 11.96 -9.13 3.50
C ALA A 265 10.44 -9.09 3.82
N PRO A 266 9.88 -7.96 4.28
CA PRO A 266 8.43 -7.77 4.37
C PRO A 266 7.80 -7.81 2.97
N VAL A 267 6.69 -8.53 2.81
CA VAL A 267 6.01 -8.61 1.51
C VAL A 267 4.51 -8.43 1.69
N VAL A 268 3.89 -7.62 0.84
CA VAL A 268 2.44 -7.42 0.76
C VAL A 268 1.99 -7.67 -0.68
N LEU A 269 0.96 -8.50 -0.87
CA LEU A 269 0.38 -8.77 -2.18
C LEU A 269 -1.08 -8.35 -2.22
N PHE A 270 -1.45 -7.62 -3.27
CA PHE A 270 -2.79 -7.16 -3.54
C PHE A 270 -3.40 -7.93 -4.72
N GLY A 271 -4.64 -8.37 -4.51
CA GLY A 271 -5.55 -8.89 -5.53
C GLY A 271 -6.62 -7.89 -5.95
N THR A 272 -6.73 -6.77 -5.22
CA THR A 272 -7.49 -5.56 -5.56
C THR A 272 -6.60 -4.54 -6.27
N GLU A 273 -7.20 -3.46 -6.78
CA GLU A 273 -6.52 -2.48 -7.65
C GLU A 273 -6.74 -1.05 -7.10
N PRO A 274 -6.14 -0.68 -5.95
CA PRO A 274 -6.41 0.56 -5.24
C PRO A 274 -6.00 1.83 -6.00
N LEU A 275 -5.07 1.73 -6.96
CA LEU A 275 -4.58 2.85 -7.76
C LEU A 275 -5.02 2.79 -9.23
N PHE A 276 -5.98 1.93 -9.58
CA PHE A 276 -6.38 1.69 -10.97
C PHE A 276 -6.66 2.99 -11.73
N ARG A 277 -5.77 3.34 -12.68
CA ARG A 277 -5.88 4.55 -13.51
C ARG A 277 -6.15 5.84 -12.74
N ASP A 278 -5.66 5.90 -11.51
CA ASP A 278 -5.86 7.04 -10.62
C ASP A 278 -7.34 7.30 -10.20
N HIS A 279 -8.27 6.34 -10.41
CA HIS A 279 -9.70 6.55 -10.13
C HIS A 279 -10.13 6.27 -8.66
N PRO A 280 -9.73 5.16 -8.01
CA PRO A 280 -10.29 4.77 -6.70
C PRO A 280 -9.70 5.54 -5.50
N LYS A 281 -9.73 6.88 -5.52
CA LYS A 281 -9.08 7.75 -4.51
C LYS A 281 -9.30 7.33 -3.06
N GLY A 282 -10.51 6.86 -2.73
CA GLY A 282 -10.89 6.41 -1.38
C GLY A 282 -10.16 5.18 -0.85
N VAL A 283 -9.41 4.44 -1.70
CA VAL A 283 -8.63 3.26 -1.27
C VAL A 283 -7.13 3.40 -1.49
N PHE A 284 -6.66 4.58 -1.94
CA PHE A 284 -5.24 4.85 -2.19
C PHE A 284 -4.39 4.66 -0.93
N ALA A 285 -4.90 5.16 0.20
CA ALA A 285 -4.21 5.11 1.47
C ALA A 285 -3.84 3.68 1.88
N GLN A 286 -4.62 2.68 1.48
CA GLN A 286 -4.32 1.28 1.76
C GLN A 286 -3.00 0.82 1.13
N LEU A 287 -2.70 1.23 -0.10
CA LEU A 287 -1.40 0.94 -0.72
C LEU A 287 -0.28 1.70 -0.01
N GLY A 288 -0.48 2.99 0.29
CA GLY A 288 0.55 3.77 0.98
C GLY A 288 0.88 3.25 2.37
N ARG A 289 -0.11 2.75 3.11
CA ARG A 289 0.11 2.03 4.38
C ARG A 289 0.92 0.75 4.21
N ALA A 290 0.67 -0.02 3.13
CA ALA A 290 1.45 -1.20 2.80
C ALA A 290 2.92 -0.85 2.52
N LEU A 291 3.18 0.24 1.78
CA LEU A 291 4.53 0.74 1.53
C LEU A 291 5.22 1.11 2.84
N LEU A 292 4.56 1.90 3.69
CA LEU A 292 5.11 2.25 5.00
C LEU A 292 5.40 1.00 5.83
N ALA A 293 4.48 0.03 5.86
CA ALA A 293 4.64 -1.21 6.64
C ALA A 293 5.74 -2.16 6.08
N SER A 294 6.24 -1.89 4.88
CA SER A 294 7.25 -2.71 4.20
C SER A 294 8.66 -2.11 4.27
N VAL A 295 8.85 -1.08 5.09
CA VAL A 295 10.16 -0.47 5.39
C VAL A 295 10.54 -0.83 6.82
N LYS A 296 11.83 -1.10 7.02
CA LYS A 296 12.43 -1.41 8.33
C LYS A 296 12.58 -0.19 9.22
#